data_AF-A0A968QAX3-F1
#
_entry.id   AF-A0A968QAX3-F1
#
_cell.length_a   1.000
_cell.length_b   1.000
_cell.length_c   1.000
_cell.angle_alpha   90.00
_cell.angle_beta   90.00
_cell.angle_gamma   90.00
#
_symmetry.space_group_name_H-M   'P 1'
#
loop_
_entity.id
_entity.type
_entity.pdbx_description
1 polymer ?
#
loop_
_entity_poly.entity_id
_entity_poly.type
_entity_poly.pdbx_seq_one_letter_code
_entity_poly.pdbx_strand_id
1 'polypeptide(L)'
;MKALLNFAFSGISLIGTMFAILPSGSANASFTCGPHLKTYRVTSTNGALGGVRCVKFINQQGRDGNFLTFVWYGEGRWGNTDYRHVGSAAITESTGKQVNYAADISGNGEGTNGIFNRLFFRKSSDWQTIQVSGDWDEIWTLTTNNVLQDYDSRLQPLNSCGKNFSRYVVTDANNQANNGTGIRCKAKNGVWYGEGNWNGSPYAHIGFSAYKGIGASDICEPSRSRACGNFPIGSLKITGSTSCILPEKLRVQGAWNEIWTNNPSTGTCID
;
A
#
# COMPACT_ATOMS: atom_id res chain seq x y z
N MET A 1 -63.46 27.15 -42.87
CA MET A 1 -62.58 26.25 -43.65
C MET A 1 -61.80 25.42 -42.65
N LYS A 2 -62.14 24.12 -42.48
CA LYS A 2 -61.41 22.94 -43.01
C LYS A 2 -59.91 23.01 -42.63
N ALA A 3 -59.29 22.05 -41.93
CA ALA A 3 -59.53 20.62 -41.94
C ALA A 3 -58.99 19.92 -40.66
N LEU A 4 -59.63 18.79 -40.36
CA LEU A 4 -59.17 17.71 -39.50
C LEU A 4 -57.92 17.04 -40.09
N LEU A 5 -57.00 16.58 -39.24
CA LEU A 5 -56.12 15.46 -39.56
C LEU A 5 -56.04 14.51 -38.36
N ASN A 6 -56.66 13.35 -38.55
CA ASN A 6 -56.49 12.15 -37.75
C ASN A 6 -55.14 11.50 -38.11
N PHE A 7 -54.35 11.12 -37.11
CA PHE A 7 -53.38 10.05 -37.26
C PHE A 7 -53.61 9.03 -36.13
N ALA A 8 -54.06 7.85 -36.55
CA ALA A 8 -54.06 6.65 -35.74
C ALA A 8 -52.64 6.05 -35.74
N PHE A 9 -52.10 5.75 -34.56
CA PHE A 9 -50.95 4.86 -34.42
C PHE A 9 -51.41 3.62 -33.65
N SER A 10 -51.47 2.50 -34.38
CA SER A 10 -51.61 1.15 -33.85
C SER A 10 -50.23 0.57 -33.53
N GLY A 11 -50.12 -0.05 -32.36
CA GLY A 11 -49.33 -1.26 -32.14
C GLY A 11 -47.82 -1.11 -31.98
N ILE A 12 -47.31 -1.47 -30.81
CA ILE A 12 -46.65 -2.77 -30.53
C ILE A 12 -46.27 -2.74 -29.04
N SER A 13 -46.90 -3.60 -28.24
CA SER A 13 -46.52 -3.84 -26.85
C SER A 13 -45.31 -4.78 -26.87
N LEU A 14 -44.11 -4.24 -26.66
CA LEU A 14 -42.92 -5.03 -26.37
C LEU A 14 -43.05 -5.51 -24.92
N ILE A 15 -43.43 -6.78 -24.73
CA ILE A 15 -43.23 -7.48 -23.46
C ILE A 15 -41.73 -7.70 -23.34
N GLY A 16 -41.03 -6.73 -22.75
CA GLY A 16 -39.64 -6.86 -22.36
C GLY A 16 -39.55 -7.88 -21.23
N THR A 17 -39.06 -9.07 -21.55
CA THR A 17 -38.59 -10.05 -20.57
C THR A 17 -37.45 -9.41 -19.78
N MET A 18 -37.76 -8.95 -18.56
CA MET A 18 -36.74 -8.66 -17.57
C MET A 18 -36.04 -9.97 -17.22
N PHE A 19 -34.90 -10.23 -17.85
CA PHE A 19 -33.92 -11.13 -17.27
C PHE A 19 -33.39 -10.45 -16.02
N ALA A 20 -33.84 -10.90 -14.85
CA ALA A 20 -33.16 -10.65 -13.61
C ALA A 20 -31.75 -11.25 -13.75
N ILE A 21 -30.77 -10.38 -13.97
CA ILE A 21 -29.35 -10.74 -13.85
C ILE A 21 -29.16 -11.04 -12.37
N LEU A 22 -29.21 -12.33 -12.01
CA LEU A 22 -28.74 -12.79 -10.72
C LEU A 22 -27.27 -12.33 -10.61
N PRO A 23 -26.88 -11.60 -9.56
CA PRO A 23 -25.48 -11.27 -9.37
C PRO A 23 -24.70 -12.57 -9.29
N SER A 24 -23.81 -12.77 -10.25
CA SER A 24 -22.80 -13.82 -10.21
C SER A 24 -22.11 -13.70 -8.85
N GLY A 25 -22.33 -14.68 -7.97
CA GLY A 25 -21.60 -14.76 -6.71
C GLY A 25 -20.12 -14.61 -7.01
N SER A 26 -19.52 -13.53 -6.50
CA SER A 26 -18.10 -13.27 -6.59
C SER A 26 -17.36 -14.53 -6.15
N ALA A 27 -16.48 -15.04 -7.01
CA ALA A 27 -15.50 -16.05 -6.62
C ALA A 27 -14.87 -15.60 -5.30
N ASN A 28 -14.90 -16.48 -4.27
CA ASN A 28 -14.52 -16.19 -2.89
C ASN A 28 -13.36 -15.17 -2.79
N ALA A 29 -13.71 -13.91 -2.57
CA ALA A 29 -12.74 -12.82 -2.43
C ALA A 29 -11.82 -13.14 -1.25
N SER A 30 -10.52 -13.25 -1.50
CA SER A 30 -9.56 -13.50 -0.45
C SER A 30 -8.28 -12.71 -0.67
N PHE A 31 -7.76 -12.16 0.42
CA PHE A 31 -6.54 -11.36 0.41
C PHE A 31 -5.53 -11.93 1.40
N THR A 32 -4.26 -11.95 1.01
CA THR A 32 -3.17 -12.27 1.93
C THR A 32 -1.97 -11.37 1.65
N CYS A 33 -1.28 -11.00 2.73
CA CYS A 33 0.01 -10.32 2.64
C CYS A 33 1.16 -11.28 2.35
N GLY A 34 0.91 -12.59 2.34
CA GLY A 34 1.94 -13.62 2.18
C GLY A 34 2.63 -14.01 3.48
N PRO A 35 3.57 -14.98 3.43
CA PRO A 35 4.10 -15.64 4.62
C PRO A 35 5.03 -14.77 5.48
N HIS A 36 5.49 -13.64 4.94
CA HIS A 36 6.51 -12.79 5.57
C HIS A 36 5.94 -11.51 6.16
N LEU A 37 4.64 -11.34 6.07
CA LEU A 37 3.87 -10.21 6.59
C LEU A 37 2.66 -10.76 7.34
N LYS A 38 2.26 -10.07 8.40
CA LYS A 38 1.02 -10.36 9.11
C LYS A 38 -0.13 -9.62 8.41
N THR A 39 -1.18 -10.36 8.06
CA THR A 39 -2.42 -9.84 7.45
C THR A 39 -3.41 -9.50 8.56
N TYR A 40 -3.73 -8.23 8.72
CA TYR A 40 -4.76 -7.77 9.68
C TYR A 40 -6.01 -7.29 8.94
N ARG A 41 -7.18 -7.72 9.42
CA ARG A 41 -8.46 -7.07 9.11
C ARG A 41 -8.53 -5.75 9.85
N VAL A 42 -8.95 -4.70 9.17
CA VAL A 42 -9.15 -3.37 9.77
C VAL A 42 -10.62 -3.08 9.89
N THR A 43 -11.07 -2.70 11.07
CA THR A 43 -12.41 -2.14 11.28
C THR A 43 -12.30 -0.74 11.85
N SER A 44 -13.19 0.14 11.40
CA SER A 44 -13.42 1.41 12.05
C SER A 44 -14.04 1.22 13.43
N THR A 45 -14.08 2.29 14.24
CA THR A 45 -14.66 2.25 15.60
C THR A 45 -16.14 1.90 15.64
N ASN A 46 -16.87 2.09 14.55
CA ASN A 46 -18.28 1.68 14.42
C ASN A 46 -18.46 0.25 13.88
N GLY A 47 -17.36 -0.49 13.68
CA GLY A 47 -17.37 -1.88 13.21
C GLY A 47 -17.36 -2.05 11.69
N ALA A 48 -17.48 -0.99 10.89
CA ALA A 48 -17.40 -1.09 9.44
C ALA A 48 -15.99 -1.54 9.00
N LEU A 49 -15.93 -2.42 7.97
CA LEU A 49 -14.68 -2.85 7.36
C LEU A 49 -13.95 -1.65 6.76
N GLY A 50 -12.78 -1.32 7.35
CA GLY A 50 -11.89 -0.28 6.86
C GLY A 50 -10.94 -0.80 5.78
N GLY A 51 -10.58 -2.09 5.83
CA GLY A 51 -9.73 -2.75 4.83
C GLY A 51 -8.73 -3.73 5.43
N VAL A 52 -7.48 -3.68 4.97
CA VAL A 52 -6.41 -4.60 5.36
C VAL A 52 -5.11 -3.87 5.72
N ARG A 53 -4.30 -4.48 6.60
CA ARG A 53 -2.90 -4.10 6.81
C ARG A 53 -1.99 -5.29 6.58
N CYS A 54 -0.89 -5.04 5.89
CA CYS A 54 0.25 -5.95 5.80
C CYS A 54 1.38 -5.43 6.65
N VAL A 55 1.61 -6.09 7.79
CA VAL A 55 2.49 -5.60 8.85
C VAL A 55 3.75 -6.44 8.95
N LYS A 56 4.91 -5.78 8.94
CA LYS A 56 6.21 -6.40 9.24
C LYS A 56 6.69 -5.92 10.60
N PHE A 57 6.87 -6.85 11.53
CA PHE A 57 7.49 -6.61 12.82
C PHE A 57 9.01 -6.71 12.73
N ILE A 58 9.69 -5.77 13.38
CA ILE A 58 11.13 -5.58 13.33
C ILE A 58 11.61 -5.39 14.77
N ASN A 59 12.21 -6.44 15.33
CA ASN A 59 12.83 -6.38 16.66
C ASN A 59 14.15 -5.62 16.54
N GLN A 60 14.27 -4.49 17.25
CA GLN A 60 15.51 -3.73 17.34
C GLN A 60 15.98 -3.63 18.78
N GLN A 61 17.29 -3.73 18.96
CA GLN A 61 17.95 -3.40 20.20
C GLN A 61 18.68 -2.08 19.98
N GLY A 62 18.25 -1.04 20.68
CA GLY A 62 18.85 0.29 20.67
C GLY A 62 19.60 0.58 21.96
N ARG A 63 20.19 1.78 22.04
CA ARG A 63 20.95 2.23 23.22
C ARG A 63 20.06 2.32 24.47
N ASP A 64 18.78 2.68 24.32
CA ASP A 64 17.83 2.85 25.43
C ASP A 64 16.90 1.64 25.63
N GLY A 65 17.31 0.45 25.15
CA GLY A 65 16.59 -0.81 25.34
C GLY A 65 16.06 -1.44 24.06
N ASN A 66 15.13 -2.39 24.22
CA ASN A 66 14.45 -3.02 23.09
C ASN A 66 13.32 -2.11 22.58
N PHE A 67 13.31 -1.92 21.27
CA PHE A 67 12.24 -1.23 20.57
C PHE A 67 11.66 -2.19 19.56
N LEU A 68 10.34 -2.29 19.56
CA LEU A 68 9.67 -2.90 18.45
C LEU A 68 9.34 -1.82 17.43
N THR A 69 9.96 -1.94 16.27
CA THR A 69 9.51 -1.20 15.09
C THR A 69 8.57 -2.10 14.31
N PHE A 70 7.52 -1.54 13.74
CA PHE A 70 6.79 -2.21 12.69
C PHE A 70 6.50 -1.24 11.56
N VAL A 71 6.46 -1.78 10.36
CA VAL A 71 6.09 -1.06 9.15
C VAL A 71 4.87 -1.73 8.55
N TRP A 72 4.02 -0.94 7.91
CA TRP A 72 2.83 -1.49 7.29
C TRP A 72 2.52 -0.86 5.95
N TYR A 73 1.95 -1.69 5.09
CA TYR A 73 1.11 -1.27 3.98
C TYR A 73 -0.34 -1.35 4.42
N GLY A 74 -1.16 -0.37 4.02
CA GLY A 74 -2.58 -0.38 4.29
C GLY A 74 -3.38 0.03 3.06
N GLU A 75 -4.52 -0.59 2.89
CA GLU A 75 -5.50 -0.22 1.88
C GLU A 75 -6.90 -0.56 2.35
N GLY A 76 -7.88 0.02 1.66
CA GLY A 76 -9.27 -0.32 1.84
C GLY A 76 -10.17 0.80 1.38
N ARG A 77 -11.32 0.91 2.05
CA ARG A 77 -12.34 1.90 1.73
C ARG A 77 -12.89 2.48 3.02
N TRP A 78 -12.89 3.80 3.11
CA TRP A 78 -13.50 4.52 4.21
C TRP A 78 -14.70 5.32 3.69
N GLY A 79 -15.90 4.92 4.08
CA GLY A 79 -17.13 5.43 3.46
C GLY A 79 -17.17 5.13 1.96
N ASN A 80 -17.10 6.17 1.12
CA ASN A 80 -17.09 6.05 -0.33
C ASN A 80 -15.71 6.27 -0.98
N THR A 81 -14.66 6.31 -0.16
CA THR A 81 -13.33 6.70 -0.60
C THR A 81 -12.36 5.54 -0.46
N ASP A 82 -11.79 5.11 -1.59
CA ASP A 82 -10.70 4.13 -1.57
C ASP A 82 -9.40 4.83 -1.16
N TYR A 83 -8.56 4.10 -0.41
CA TYR A 83 -7.32 4.64 0.10
C TYR A 83 -6.20 3.59 0.05
N ARG A 84 -4.96 4.11 0.02
CA ARG A 84 -3.72 3.35 0.13
C ARG A 84 -2.73 4.16 0.94
N HIS A 85 -2.02 3.54 1.88
CA HIS A 85 -0.99 4.22 2.66
C HIS A 85 0.14 3.29 3.06
N VAL A 86 1.24 3.89 3.48
CA VAL A 86 2.29 3.20 4.23
C VAL A 86 2.63 3.96 5.49
N GLY A 87 3.13 3.23 6.48
CA GLY A 87 3.64 3.85 7.69
C GLY A 87 4.64 2.98 8.44
N SER A 88 5.19 3.59 9.48
CA SER A 88 6.01 2.93 10.50
C SER A 88 5.62 3.45 11.88
N ALA A 89 5.78 2.59 12.87
CA ALA A 89 5.82 3.01 14.25
C ALA A 89 6.95 2.29 14.98
N ALA A 90 7.55 2.99 15.94
CA ALA A 90 8.46 2.43 16.92
C ALA A 90 7.83 2.60 18.30
N ILE A 91 7.70 1.51 19.04
CA ILE A 91 7.22 1.49 20.42
C ILE A 91 8.38 1.08 21.31
N THR A 92 8.76 1.96 22.23
CA THR A 92 9.71 1.63 23.29
C THR A 92 9.01 0.74 24.32
N GLU A 93 9.48 -0.48 24.51
CA GLU A 93 8.79 -1.41 25.42
C GLU A 93 8.86 -0.97 26.89
N SER A 94 9.95 -0.32 27.30
CA SER A 94 10.17 0.12 28.69
C SER A 94 9.36 1.36 29.09
N THR A 95 9.08 2.27 28.14
CA THR A 95 8.42 3.57 28.43
C THR A 95 7.04 3.69 27.78
N GLY A 96 6.71 2.81 26.83
CA GLY A 96 5.52 2.94 25.98
C GLY A 96 5.59 4.14 25.02
N LYS A 97 6.71 4.87 24.94
CA LYS A 97 6.87 6.01 24.03
C LYS A 97 6.75 5.53 22.58
N GLN A 98 6.04 6.31 21.77
CA GLN A 98 5.76 5.97 20.38
C GLN A 98 6.23 7.08 19.45
N VAL A 99 6.92 6.69 18.39
CA VAL A 99 7.18 7.55 17.24
C VAL A 99 6.53 6.89 16.04
N ASN A 100 5.71 7.63 15.32
CA ASN A 100 4.92 7.12 14.21
C ASN A 100 4.94 8.10 13.04
N TYR A 101 4.75 7.54 11.84
CA TYR A 101 4.54 8.28 10.62
C TYR A 101 3.73 7.40 9.69
N ALA A 102 2.70 7.96 9.06
CA ALA A 102 2.03 7.36 7.91
C ALA A 102 1.69 8.43 6.88
N ALA A 103 1.55 8.01 5.63
CA ALA A 103 1.09 8.90 4.57
C ALA A 103 0.33 8.14 3.49
N ASP A 104 -0.65 8.83 2.91
CA ASP A 104 -1.47 8.30 1.82
C ASP A 104 -0.76 8.41 0.48
N ILE A 105 -0.78 7.31 -0.27
CA ILE A 105 -0.47 7.25 -1.69
C ILE A 105 -1.72 7.70 -2.45
N SER A 106 -1.53 8.56 -3.46
CA SER A 106 -2.66 9.11 -4.23
C SER A 106 -2.30 9.34 -5.70
N GLY A 107 -3.36 9.51 -6.51
CA GLY A 107 -3.27 9.74 -7.95
C GLY A 107 -3.50 8.48 -8.80
N ASN A 108 -3.86 7.35 -8.20
CA ASN A 108 -4.14 6.09 -8.89
C ASN A 108 -5.63 5.70 -8.84
N GLY A 109 -6.48 6.62 -8.37
CA GLY A 109 -7.90 6.38 -8.08
C GLY A 109 -8.24 6.45 -6.59
N GLU A 110 -7.23 6.51 -5.71
CA GLU A 110 -7.46 6.80 -4.30
C GLU A 110 -7.96 8.24 -4.10
N GLY A 111 -8.87 8.44 -3.14
CA GLY A 111 -9.43 9.76 -2.83
C GLY A 111 -8.85 10.40 -1.57
N THR A 112 -7.89 9.78 -0.91
CA THR A 112 -7.21 10.30 0.29
C THR A 112 -5.80 10.80 -0.04
N ASN A 113 -5.28 11.77 0.72
CA ASN A 113 -3.96 12.37 0.52
C ASN A 113 -3.42 13.05 1.79
N GLY A 114 -3.41 12.32 2.91
CA GLY A 114 -2.97 12.80 4.22
C GLY A 114 -1.55 12.39 4.62
N ILE A 115 -1.05 13.08 5.65
CA ILE A 115 0.11 12.70 6.47
C ILE A 115 -0.39 12.59 7.91
N PHE A 116 0.05 11.56 8.62
CA PHE A 116 -0.44 11.19 9.94
C PHE A 116 0.75 10.95 10.86
N ASN A 117 0.88 11.78 11.89
CA ASN A 117 2.05 11.81 12.79
C ASN A 117 1.65 11.74 14.28
N ARG A 118 0.35 11.69 14.57
CA ARG A 118 -0.20 11.54 15.93
C ARG A 118 -1.01 10.26 16.04
N LEU A 119 -0.44 9.15 15.59
CA LEU A 119 -1.01 7.82 15.76
C LEU A 119 -0.54 7.17 17.06
N PHE A 120 -1.46 6.63 17.84
CA PHE A 120 -1.19 5.90 19.06
C PHE A 120 -1.63 4.45 18.91
N PHE A 121 -0.75 3.52 19.25
CA PHE A 121 -0.95 2.09 19.11
C PHE A 121 -1.06 1.43 20.48
N ARG A 122 -2.17 0.73 20.72
CA ARG A 122 -2.36 -0.13 21.89
C ARG A 122 -2.56 -1.56 21.41
N LYS A 123 -1.69 -2.46 21.83
CA LYS A 123 -1.67 -3.85 21.39
C LYS A 123 -2.19 -4.81 22.46
N SER A 124 -2.71 -5.96 22.04
CA SER A 124 -2.82 -7.13 22.92
C SER A 124 -1.42 -7.69 23.27
N SER A 125 -1.36 -8.57 24.26
CA SER A 125 -0.10 -9.22 24.67
C SER A 125 0.60 -9.94 23.51
N ASP A 126 -0.19 -10.55 22.64
CA ASP A 126 0.19 -11.45 21.55
C ASP A 126 0.06 -10.83 20.14
N TRP A 127 -0.19 -9.53 20.05
CA TRP A 127 -0.37 -8.81 18.78
C TRP A 127 -1.57 -9.26 17.93
N GLN A 128 -2.49 -10.06 18.47
CA GLN A 128 -3.74 -10.43 17.77
C GLN A 128 -4.63 -9.23 17.52
N THR A 129 -4.55 -8.20 18.36
CA THR A 129 -5.28 -6.95 18.17
C THR A 129 -4.38 -5.75 18.38
N ILE A 130 -4.52 -4.74 17.52
CA ILE A 130 -3.87 -3.44 17.66
C ILE A 130 -4.95 -2.37 17.48
N GLN A 131 -5.23 -1.63 18.55
CA GLN A 131 -6.06 -0.44 18.50
C GLN A 131 -5.18 0.75 18.10
N VAL A 132 -5.59 1.47 17.07
CA VAL A 132 -4.98 2.71 16.61
C VAL A 132 -5.90 3.87 16.96
N SER A 133 -5.34 4.96 17.45
CA SER A 133 -6.08 6.20 17.70
C SER A 133 -5.30 7.45 17.35
N GLY A 134 -5.98 8.61 17.33
CA GLY A 134 -5.36 9.93 17.17
C GLY A 134 -5.72 10.57 15.84
N ASP A 135 -4.81 10.61 14.86
CA ASP A 135 -5.13 11.17 13.54
C ASP A 135 -6.18 10.35 12.77
N TRP A 136 -6.33 9.06 13.09
CA TRP A 136 -7.51 8.26 12.78
C TRP A 136 -7.70 7.17 13.83
N ASP A 137 -8.92 6.64 13.91
CA ASP A 137 -9.27 5.57 14.87
C ASP A 137 -9.68 4.29 14.15
N GLU A 138 -9.00 3.18 14.46
CA GLU A 138 -9.29 1.86 13.89
C GLU A 138 -8.80 0.73 14.78
N ILE A 139 -9.29 -0.48 14.52
CA ILE A 139 -8.88 -1.72 15.19
C ILE A 139 -8.35 -2.66 14.11
N TRP A 140 -7.13 -3.16 14.34
CA TRP A 140 -6.51 -4.17 13.50
C TRP A 140 -6.63 -5.51 14.21
N THR A 141 -7.30 -6.47 13.59
CA THR A 141 -7.45 -7.83 14.10
C THR A 141 -6.70 -8.79 13.19
N LEU A 142 -5.75 -9.55 13.75
CA LEU A 142 -4.96 -10.50 12.99
C LEU A 142 -5.89 -11.55 12.37
N THR A 143 -5.67 -11.87 11.11
CA THR A 143 -6.51 -12.86 10.40
C THR A 143 -6.09 -14.29 10.74
N THR A 144 -7.07 -15.19 10.78
CA THR A 144 -6.81 -16.63 10.88
C THR A 144 -6.08 -17.10 9.63
N ASN A 145 -5.00 -17.87 9.81
CA ASN A 145 -4.16 -18.38 8.72
C ASN A 145 -3.57 -17.30 7.79
N ASN A 146 -3.51 -16.04 8.25
CA ASN A 146 -2.96 -14.92 7.48
C ASN A 146 -3.74 -14.58 6.20
N VAL A 147 -5.02 -14.98 6.12
CA VAL A 147 -5.91 -14.75 4.98
C VAL A 147 -7.16 -14.00 5.44
N LEU A 148 -7.43 -12.88 4.77
CA LEU A 148 -8.66 -12.13 4.92
C LEU A 148 -9.68 -12.61 3.89
N GLN A 149 -10.66 -13.38 4.36
CA GLN A 149 -11.84 -13.71 3.55
C GLN A 149 -12.73 -12.47 3.38
N ASP A 150 -13.48 -12.43 2.28
CA ASP A 150 -14.45 -11.38 1.94
C ASP A 150 -13.83 -10.01 1.68
N TYR A 151 -12.53 -9.98 1.35
CA TYR A 151 -11.84 -8.77 0.93
C TYR A 151 -11.12 -9.04 -0.38
N ASP A 152 -11.51 -8.25 -1.39
CA ASP A 152 -10.84 -8.19 -2.69
C ASP A 152 -10.36 -6.77 -2.90
N SER A 153 -9.12 -6.65 -3.38
CA SER A 153 -8.50 -5.35 -3.52
C SER A 153 -8.96 -4.69 -4.81
N ARG A 154 -9.53 -3.48 -4.70
CA ARG A 154 -10.10 -2.75 -5.85
C ARG A 154 -9.18 -1.68 -6.42
N LEU A 155 -8.07 -1.42 -5.74
CA LEU A 155 -7.15 -0.37 -6.16
C LEU A 155 -6.46 -0.74 -7.47
N GLN A 156 -6.20 0.27 -8.29
CA GLN A 156 -5.46 0.10 -9.52
C GLN A 156 -3.96 -0.04 -9.24
N PRO A 157 -3.18 -0.60 -10.18
CA PRO A 157 -1.73 -0.60 -10.09
C PRO A 157 -1.17 0.80 -9.88
N LEU A 158 -0.08 0.88 -9.13
CA LEU A 158 0.61 2.12 -8.81
C LEU A 158 1.16 2.79 -10.08
N ASN A 159 0.80 4.05 -10.30
CA ASN A 159 1.32 4.94 -11.35
C ASN A 159 1.92 6.24 -10.77
N SER A 160 1.46 6.65 -9.59
CA SER A 160 1.77 7.88 -8.88
C SER A 160 1.88 7.62 -7.37
N CYS A 161 2.63 8.48 -6.68
CA CYS A 161 2.82 8.38 -5.23
C CYS A 161 2.09 9.48 -4.45
N GLY A 162 1.51 10.47 -5.13
CA GLY A 162 1.04 11.68 -4.48
C GLY A 162 2.17 12.57 -3.94
N LYS A 163 1.79 13.66 -3.27
CA LYS A 163 2.71 14.71 -2.81
C LYS A 163 3.54 14.35 -1.56
N ASN A 164 3.12 13.32 -0.83
CA ASN A 164 3.73 12.96 0.47
C ASN A 164 4.93 12.02 0.34
N PHE A 165 5.30 11.68 -0.90
CA PHE A 165 6.29 10.67 -1.23
C PHE A 165 7.24 11.17 -2.31
N SER A 166 8.50 10.75 -2.22
CA SER A 166 9.41 10.80 -3.37
C SER A 166 9.09 9.61 -4.28
N ARG A 167 8.74 9.90 -5.53
CA ARG A 167 8.43 8.89 -6.55
C ARG A 167 9.70 8.54 -7.33
N TYR A 168 10.08 7.28 -7.31
CA TYR A 168 11.17 6.77 -8.14
C TYR A 168 10.62 5.82 -9.20
N VAL A 169 11.08 5.97 -10.43
CA VAL A 169 10.95 4.95 -11.47
C VAL A 169 12.13 4.00 -11.35
N VAL A 170 11.84 2.70 -11.41
CA VAL A 170 12.83 1.63 -11.21
C VAL A 170 13.15 0.94 -12.52
N THR A 171 14.44 0.66 -12.71
CA THR A 171 14.96 -0.19 -13.79
C THR A 171 16.00 -1.18 -13.23
N ASP A 172 16.17 -2.35 -13.85
CA ASP A 172 17.31 -3.23 -13.56
C ASP A 172 18.64 -2.50 -13.78
N ALA A 173 19.54 -2.60 -12.79
CA ALA A 173 20.84 -1.95 -12.83
C ALA A 173 21.82 -2.56 -13.84
N ASN A 174 21.52 -3.74 -14.39
CA ASN A 174 22.28 -4.34 -15.49
C ASN A 174 21.85 -3.83 -16.87
N ASN A 175 20.85 -2.93 -16.94
CA ASN A 175 20.31 -2.37 -18.17
C ASN A 175 19.87 -3.45 -19.19
N GLN A 176 19.47 -4.63 -18.69
CA GLN A 176 18.88 -5.66 -19.52
C GLN A 176 17.47 -5.22 -19.86
N ALA A 177 17.27 -4.78 -21.11
CA ALA A 177 15.96 -4.40 -21.61
C ALA A 177 14.98 -5.55 -21.31
N ASN A 178 13.91 -5.24 -20.57
CA ASN A 178 12.86 -6.14 -20.05
C ASN A 178 13.06 -6.76 -18.65
N ASN A 179 14.18 -6.54 -17.99
CA ASN A 179 14.32 -6.91 -16.58
C ASN A 179 13.84 -5.76 -15.70
N GLY A 180 12.78 -5.98 -14.93
CA GLY A 180 12.44 -5.13 -13.79
C GLY A 180 12.06 -3.69 -14.12
N THR A 181 10.77 -3.39 -14.17
CA THR A 181 10.27 -2.01 -14.11
C THR A 181 9.38 -1.82 -12.89
N GLY A 182 9.23 -0.59 -12.43
CA GLY A 182 8.32 -0.31 -11.32
C GLY A 182 8.37 1.11 -10.80
N ILE A 183 7.60 1.34 -9.75
CA ILE A 183 7.55 2.59 -9.00
C ILE A 183 7.89 2.30 -7.54
N ARG A 184 8.58 3.24 -6.89
CA ARG A 184 8.77 3.29 -5.43
C ARG A 184 8.23 4.60 -4.91
N CYS A 185 7.34 4.51 -3.93
CA CYS A 185 6.84 5.66 -3.18
C CYS A 185 7.54 5.67 -1.83
N LYS A 186 8.62 6.45 -1.73
CA LYS A 186 9.45 6.54 -0.52
C LYS A 186 9.03 7.72 0.34
N ALA A 187 8.63 7.43 1.57
CA ALA A 187 8.31 8.43 2.58
C ALA A 187 9.59 9.00 3.22
N LYS A 188 9.46 10.17 3.85
CA LYS A 188 10.56 10.87 4.52
C LYS A 188 11.19 10.06 5.66
N ASN A 189 10.40 9.24 6.35
CA ASN A 189 10.87 8.34 7.41
C ASN A 189 11.61 7.10 6.90
N GLY A 190 11.78 6.93 5.58
CA GLY A 190 12.54 5.83 5.00
C GLY A 190 11.75 4.52 4.81
N VAL A 191 10.44 4.51 5.05
CA VAL A 191 9.53 3.45 4.58
C VAL A 191 9.15 3.73 3.13
N TRP A 192 8.96 2.68 2.35
CA TRP A 192 8.40 2.82 1.01
C TRP A 192 7.47 1.67 0.65
N TYR A 193 6.56 1.97 -0.27
CA TYR A 193 5.82 0.97 -1.03
C TYR A 193 6.40 0.88 -2.43
N GLY A 194 6.43 -0.32 -2.99
CA GLY A 194 6.83 -0.54 -4.37
C GLY A 194 5.89 -1.49 -5.09
N GLU A 195 5.58 -1.18 -6.33
CA GLU A 195 4.95 -2.09 -7.28
C GLU A 195 5.76 -2.11 -8.58
N GLY A 196 5.64 -3.19 -9.34
CA GLY A 196 6.28 -3.28 -10.64
C GLY A 196 6.11 -4.63 -11.29
N ASN A 197 6.95 -4.87 -12.30
CA ASN A 197 7.00 -6.12 -13.02
C ASN A 197 8.46 -6.59 -13.14
N TRP A 198 8.73 -7.84 -12.79
CA TRP A 198 10.03 -8.49 -12.94
C TRP A 198 9.86 -9.74 -13.80
N ASN A 199 10.50 -9.78 -14.97
CA ASN A 199 10.42 -10.88 -15.93
C ASN A 199 8.98 -11.30 -16.27
N GLY A 200 8.11 -10.32 -16.54
CA GLY A 200 6.70 -10.54 -16.83
C GLY A 200 5.81 -10.78 -15.60
N SER A 201 6.38 -10.93 -14.40
CA SER A 201 5.63 -11.19 -13.18
C SER A 201 5.40 -9.91 -12.36
N PRO A 202 4.15 -9.55 -12.04
CA PRO A 202 3.89 -8.40 -11.19
C PRO A 202 4.36 -8.69 -9.76
N TYR A 203 4.81 -7.65 -9.07
CA TYR A 203 5.19 -7.71 -7.66
C TYR A 203 4.73 -6.46 -6.92
N ALA A 204 4.51 -6.61 -5.63
CA ALA A 204 4.31 -5.53 -4.68
C ALA A 204 5.17 -5.79 -3.43
N HIS A 205 5.71 -4.75 -2.80
CA HIS A 205 6.46 -4.90 -1.56
C HIS A 205 6.37 -3.68 -0.66
N ILE A 206 6.59 -3.92 0.63
CA ILE A 206 6.95 -2.88 1.58
C ILE A 206 8.44 -2.98 1.88
N GLY A 207 9.12 -1.84 1.90
CA GLY A 207 10.49 -1.77 2.37
C GLY A 207 10.69 -0.66 3.38
N PHE A 208 11.80 -0.76 4.10
CA PHE A 208 12.07 0.10 5.25
C PHE A 208 13.57 0.25 5.50
N SER A 209 13.92 1.42 6.03
CA SER A 209 15.24 1.72 6.57
C SER A 209 15.19 1.65 8.09
N ALA A 210 16.11 0.89 8.68
CA ALA A 210 16.26 0.73 10.13
C ALA A 210 17.71 1.00 10.53
N TYR A 211 17.96 1.15 11.85
CA TYR A 211 19.31 1.40 12.36
C TYR A 211 20.35 0.34 11.90
N LYS A 212 19.92 -0.93 11.81
CA LYS A 212 20.78 -2.06 11.40
C LYS A 212 20.88 -2.27 9.89
N GLY A 213 20.24 -1.41 9.09
CA GLY A 213 20.26 -1.50 7.63
C GLY A 213 18.87 -1.50 7.02
N ILE A 214 18.80 -1.94 5.76
CA ILE A 214 17.61 -1.82 4.93
C ILE A 214 17.07 -3.22 4.63
N GLY A 215 15.74 -3.37 4.66
CA GLY A 215 15.07 -4.62 4.37
C GLY A 215 13.74 -4.40 3.63
N ALA A 216 13.12 -5.49 3.18
CA ALA A 216 11.85 -5.47 2.49
C ALA A 216 11.09 -6.80 2.65
N SER A 217 9.82 -6.81 2.28
CA SER A 217 9.00 -8.02 2.14
C SER A 217 7.98 -7.80 1.05
N ASP A 218 7.81 -8.82 0.21
CA ASP A 218 6.78 -8.81 -0.80
C ASP A 218 5.39 -8.99 -0.16
N ILE A 219 4.40 -8.34 -0.76
CA ILE A 219 2.99 -8.51 -0.45
C ILE A 219 2.43 -9.51 -1.44
N CYS A 220 2.20 -10.75 -1.01
CA CYS A 220 1.73 -11.86 -1.88
C CYS A 220 0.23 -11.85 -2.14
N GLU A 221 -0.31 -10.70 -2.51
CA GLU A 221 -1.73 -10.62 -2.84
C GLU A 221 -1.91 -11.21 -4.25
N PRO A 222 -2.77 -12.24 -4.45
CA PRO A 222 -2.84 -12.99 -5.71
C PRO A 222 -3.14 -12.16 -6.96
N SER A 223 -3.85 -11.03 -6.85
CA SER A 223 -4.16 -10.17 -7.99
C SER A 223 -3.04 -9.18 -8.36
N ARG A 224 -2.09 -8.88 -7.45
CA ARG A 224 -1.03 -7.88 -7.63
C ARG A 224 0.40 -8.39 -7.55
N SER A 225 0.64 -9.54 -6.93
CA SER A 225 1.98 -10.08 -6.78
C SER A 225 2.02 -11.59 -6.93
N ARG A 226 2.95 -12.05 -7.78
CA ARG A 226 3.35 -13.46 -7.83
C ARG A 226 4.60 -13.74 -7.01
N ALA A 227 5.28 -12.69 -6.56
CA ALA A 227 6.49 -12.78 -5.76
C ALA A 227 6.15 -12.79 -4.26
N CYS A 228 6.93 -13.59 -3.52
CA CYS A 228 6.76 -13.83 -2.09
C CYS A 228 8.09 -13.83 -1.33
N GLY A 229 8.97 -12.90 -1.67
CA GLY A 229 10.29 -12.76 -1.05
C GLY A 229 10.26 -12.15 0.35
N ASN A 230 11.25 -12.53 1.15
CA ASN A 230 11.63 -11.85 2.37
C ASN A 230 13.07 -11.36 2.25
N PHE A 231 13.29 -10.08 2.48
CA PHE A 231 14.59 -9.45 2.42
C PHE A 231 14.93 -8.95 3.83
N PRO A 232 15.78 -9.68 4.57
CA PRO A 232 16.09 -9.36 5.95
C PRO A 232 16.81 -8.02 6.08
N ILE A 233 16.83 -7.47 7.29
CA ILE A 233 17.49 -6.19 7.55
C ILE A 233 18.98 -6.33 7.24
N GLY A 234 19.50 -5.38 6.46
CA GLY A 234 20.88 -5.37 6.01
C GLY A 234 21.11 -6.13 4.71
N SER A 235 20.10 -6.79 4.15
CA SER A 235 20.22 -7.45 2.84
C SER A 235 20.21 -6.49 1.67
N LEU A 236 19.78 -5.24 1.90
CA LEU A 236 19.74 -4.19 0.90
C LEU A 236 20.67 -3.04 1.30
N LYS A 237 21.30 -2.43 0.30
CA LYS A 237 22.08 -1.21 0.44
C LYS A 237 21.62 -0.22 -0.62
N ILE A 238 21.22 0.97 -0.18
CA ILE A 238 20.85 2.08 -1.08
C ILE A 238 21.99 3.09 -1.03
N THR A 239 22.55 3.39 -2.18
CA THR A 239 23.62 4.40 -2.36
C THR A 239 23.23 5.32 -3.49
N GLY A 240 23.65 6.58 -3.48
CA GLY A 240 23.32 7.47 -4.58
C GLY A 240 23.67 8.92 -4.29
N SER A 241 23.55 9.74 -5.33
CA SER A 241 23.76 11.18 -5.24
C SER A 241 22.39 11.86 -5.14
N THR A 242 22.18 12.55 -4.03
CA THR A 242 21.13 13.55 -3.89
C THR A 242 21.65 14.85 -4.54
N SER A 243 21.49 14.96 -5.86
CA SER A 243 21.79 16.21 -6.57
C SER A 243 20.51 17.01 -6.74
N CYS A 244 20.57 18.32 -6.48
CA CYS A 244 19.45 19.23 -6.68
C CYS A 244 19.28 19.66 -8.15
N ILE A 245 20.29 19.38 -8.98
CA ILE A 245 20.35 19.83 -10.39
C ILE A 245 20.06 18.68 -11.35
N LEU A 246 20.31 17.44 -10.92
CA LEU A 246 20.07 16.23 -11.71
C LEU A 246 18.98 15.39 -11.06
N PRO A 247 18.27 14.54 -11.84
CA PRO A 247 17.43 13.50 -11.28
C PRO A 247 18.17 12.73 -10.19
N GLU A 248 17.56 12.61 -9.01
CA GLU A 248 18.13 11.80 -7.94
C GLU A 248 18.18 10.36 -8.43
N LYS A 249 19.38 9.78 -8.42
CA LYS A 249 19.63 8.41 -8.83
C LYS A 249 20.17 7.62 -7.64
N LEU A 250 19.38 6.65 -7.20
CA LEU A 250 19.75 5.73 -6.13
C LEU A 250 20.01 4.36 -6.74
N ARG A 251 21.19 3.79 -6.47
CA ARG A 251 21.53 2.40 -6.73
C ARG A 251 21.18 1.55 -5.52
N VAL A 252 20.34 0.54 -5.73
CA VAL A 252 19.99 -0.45 -4.72
C VAL A 252 20.72 -1.75 -5.03
N GLN A 253 21.45 -2.26 -4.04
CA GLN A 253 22.32 -3.42 -4.17
C GLN A 253 22.09 -4.43 -3.04
N GLY A 254 22.58 -5.64 -3.21
CA GLY A 254 22.46 -6.75 -2.26
C GLY A 254 21.50 -7.79 -2.80
N ALA A 255 20.40 -8.04 -2.09
CA ALA A 255 19.36 -8.96 -2.57
C ALA A 255 18.65 -8.44 -3.83
N TRP A 256 18.68 -7.13 -4.10
CA TRP A 256 18.21 -6.51 -5.32
C TRP A 256 19.37 -5.86 -6.08
N ASN A 257 19.15 -5.60 -7.37
CA ASN A 257 20.08 -4.86 -8.23
C ASN A 257 19.28 -3.88 -9.10
N GLU A 258 18.92 -2.75 -8.52
CA GLU A 258 18.00 -1.77 -9.13
C GLU A 258 18.63 -0.37 -9.21
N ILE A 259 18.17 0.43 -10.18
CA ILE A 259 18.37 1.88 -10.23
C ILE A 259 17.03 2.56 -10.05
N TRP A 260 16.96 3.46 -9.07
CA TRP A 260 15.79 4.27 -8.77
C TRP A 260 16.07 5.69 -9.24
N THR A 261 15.28 6.17 -10.18
CA THR A 261 15.40 7.53 -10.72
C THR A 261 14.18 8.34 -10.34
N ASN A 262 14.39 9.41 -9.59
CA ASN A 262 13.36 10.42 -9.34
C ASN A 262 13.63 11.60 -10.28
N ASN A 263 12.75 11.79 -11.27
CA ASN A 263 12.79 12.98 -12.10
C ASN A 263 12.11 14.11 -11.32
N PRO A 264 12.85 15.14 -10.85
CA PRO A 264 12.22 16.26 -10.19
C PRO A 264 11.21 16.88 -11.16
N SER A 265 9.96 16.97 -10.73
CA SER A 265 8.97 17.82 -11.39
C SER A 265 9.33 19.26 -11.06
N THR A 266 10.19 19.88 -11.89
CA THR A 266 10.39 21.34 -12.04
C THR A 266 10.22 22.21 -10.78
N GLY A 267 10.76 21.79 -9.62
CA GLY A 267 10.50 22.42 -8.34
C GLY A 267 11.79 22.64 -7.57
N THR A 268 12.09 23.91 -7.33
CA THR A 268 13.24 24.43 -6.57
C THR A 268 13.36 23.78 -5.20
N CYS A 269 14.55 23.26 -4.89
CA CYS A 269 14.94 22.91 -3.52
C CYS A 269 14.91 24.18 -2.66
N ILE A 270 14.27 24.11 -1.50
CA ILE A 270 14.42 25.10 -0.44
C ILE A 270 15.56 24.56 0.44
N ASP A 271 16.64 25.35 0.53
CA ASP A 271 17.76 25.13 1.47
C ASP A 271 17.29 25.15 2.94
#